data_AF-A0A0Q3RRD1-F1
#
_entry.id   AF-A0A0Q3RRD1-F1
#
_cell.length_a   1.000
_cell.length_b   1.000
_cell.length_c   1.000
_cell.angle_alpha   90.00
_cell.angle_beta   90.00
_cell.angle_gamma   90.00
#
_symmetry.space_group_name_H-M   'P 1'
#
loop_
_entity.id
_entity.type
_entity.pdbx_description
1 polymer ?
#
loop_
_entity_poly.entity_id
_entity_poly.type
_entity_poly.pdbx_seq_one_letter_code
_entity_poly.pdbx_strand_id
1 'polypeptide(L)'
;MQCSRPKDVANAHIDVGNTTPLNTRLRYTCNPGYKRKAGTSSLIQCILRDDSSEPAWTHTTLQCILSIQALASSIGLSVLLVAGIVACCCWRMRMCTGQSSAAAVTAIPMVPVASENEEMLPPSVYPMG
;
A
#
# COMPACT_ATOMS: atom_id res chain seq x y z
N MET A 1 5.54 14.88 -48.38
CA MET A 1 4.22 15.21 -47.81
C MET A 1 4.09 14.55 -46.45
N GLN A 2 4.13 15.32 -45.37
CA GLN A 2 4.05 14.82 -43.98
C GLN A 2 3.12 15.71 -43.17
N CYS A 3 2.39 15.13 -42.23
CA CYS A 3 1.57 15.93 -41.33
C CYS A 3 2.45 16.68 -40.32
N SER A 4 1.97 17.84 -39.88
CA SER A 4 2.53 18.60 -38.75
C SER A 4 2.29 17.88 -37.42
N ARG A 5 2.64 18.49 -36.29
CA ARG A 5 2.36 17.91 -34.97
C ARG A 5 0.84 17.80 -34.74
N PRO A 6 0.32 16.65 -34.26
CA PRO A 6 -1.08 16.49 -33.89
C PRO A 6 -1.51 17.52 -32.82
N LYS A 7 -2.80 17.86 -32.80
CA LYS A 7 -3.38 18.76 -31.78
C LYS A 7 -3.35 18.09 -30.40
N ASP A 8 -3.15 18.87 -29.34
CA ASP A 8 -3.22 18.32 -27.98
C ASP A 8 -4.67 17.98 -27.60
N VAL A 9 -4.83 16.91 -26.81
CA VAL A 9 -6.13 16.45 -26.30
C VAL A 9 -6.08 16.46 -24.78
N ALA A 10 -7.11 17.01 -24.14
CA ALA A 10 -7.17 17.14 -22.69
C ALA A 10 -7.04 15.77 -21.99
N ASN A 11 -6.16 15.71 -20.99
CA ASN A 11 -5.87 14.50 -20.21
C ASN A 11 -5.39 13.31 -21.04
N ALA A 12 -4.72 13.58 -22.17
CA ALA A 12 -4.10 12.57 -23.00
C ALA A 12 -2.72 13.02 -23.48
N HIS A 13 -1.91 12.05 -23.88
CA HIS A 13 -0.64 12.26 -24.57
C HIS A 13 -0.62 11.43 -25.86
N ILE A 14 0.32 11.77 -26.74
CA ILE A 14 0.57 11.07 -27.99
C ILE A 14 2.07 11.03 -28.25
N ASP A 15 2.57 9.84 -28.54
CA ASP A 15 3.97 9.64 -28.89
C ASP A 15 4.11 9.80 -30.40
N VAL A 16 4.71 10.92 -30.80
CA VAL A 16 4.90 11.29 -32.20
C VAL A 16 6.36 11.05 -32.54
N GLY A 17 6.60 10.16 -33.51
CA GLY A 17 7.95 9.93 -34.05
C GLY A 17 8.49 11.15 -34.82
N ASN A 18 9.76 11.10 -35.19
CA ASN A 18 10.45 12.21 -35.86
C ASN A 18 9.85 12.55 -37.24
N THR A 19 9.26 11.57 -37.92
CA THR A 19 8.63 11.74 -39.24
C THR A 19 7.26 11.09 -39.28
N THR A 20 6.26 11.83 -39.74
CA THR A 20 4.87 11.36 -39.89
C THR A 20 4.40 11.49 -41.34
N PRO A 21 4.80 10.55 -42.21
CA PRO A 21 4.38 10.56 -43.61
C PRO A 21 2.87 10.34 -43.75
N LEU A 22 2.35 10.57 -44.95
CA LEU A 22 0.95 10.27 -45.29
C LEU A 22 0.56 8.84 -44.90
N ASN A 23 -0.70 8.67 -44.52
CA ASN A 23 -1.31 7.43 -44.02
C ASN A 23 -0.74 6.89 -42.70
N THR A 24 0.17 7.61 -42.05
CA THR A 24 0.59 7.28 -40.68
C THR A 24 -0.62 7.31 -39.75
N ARG A 25 -0.76 6.27 -38.91
CA ARG A 25 -1.81 6.13 -37.92
C ARG A 25 -1.21 6.20 -36.52
N LEU A 26 -1.70 7.12 -35.72
CA LEU A 26 -1.28 7.28 -34.33
C LEU A 26 -2.47 7.15 -33.39
N ARG A 27 -2.19 6.84 -32.14
CA ARG A 27 -3.21 6.71 -31.10
C ARG A 27 -2.82 7.55 -29.90
N TYR A 28 -3.75 8.35 -29.43
CA TYR A 28 -3.64 8.99 -28.14
C TYR A 28 -3.84 7.98 -27.01
N THR A 29 -3.14 8.23 -25.91
CA THR A 29 -3.23 7.49 -24.66
C THR A 29 -3.70 8.45 -23.58
N CYS A 30 -4.76 8.08 -22.85
CA CYS A 30 -5.19 8.90 -21.71
C CYS A 30 -4.12 8.89 -20.62
N ASN A 31 -3.95 10.03 -19.96
CA ASN A 31 -3.01 10.17 -18.85
C ASN A 31 -3.42 9.28 -17.67
N PRO A 32 -2.48 8.93 -16.77
CA PRO A 32 -2.78 8.18 -15.56
C PRO A 32 -3.95 8.78 -14.78
N GLY A 33 -4.85 7.92 -14.28
CA GLY A 33 -6.08 8.37 -13.60
C GLY A 33 -7.27 8.63 -14.53
N TYR A 34 -7.09 8.58 -15.85
CA TYR A 34 -8.16 8.75 -16.83
C TYR A 34 -8.36 7.50 -17.69
N LYS A 35 -9.58 7.33 -18.20
CA LYS A 35 -9.95 6.31 -19.18
C LYS A 35 -10.67 6.94 -20.36
N ARG A 36 -10.59 6.32 -21.53
CA ARG A 36 -11.32 6.75 -22.71
C ARG A 36 -12.83 6.58 -22.48
N LYS A 37 -13.60 7.64 -22.76
CA LYS A 37 -15.06 7.60 -22.78
C LYS A 37 -15.57 6.69 -23.91
N ALA A 38 -16.53 5.82 -23.59
CA ALA A 38 -17.16 4.95 -24.59
C ALA A 38 -17.74 5.78 -25.76
N GLY A 39 -17.70 5.22 -26.98
CA GLY A 39 -18.14 5.91 -28.19
C GLY A 39 -17.16 6.94 -28.79
N THR A 40 -16.03 7.22 -28.14
CA THR A 40 -15.00 8.14 -28.69
C THR A 40 -13.83 7.40 -29.35
N SER A 41 -13.13 8.02 -30.31
CA SER A 41 -11.97 7.41 -30.97
C SER A 41 -10.65 8.09 -30.57
N SER A 42 -9.65 7.30 -30.17
CA SER A 42 -8.28 7.78 -29.94
C SER A 42 -7.39 7.73 -31.18
N LEU A 43 -7.89 7.19 -32.28
CA LEU A 43 -7.14 7.01 -33.52
C LEU A 43 -7.16 8.29 -34.34
N ILE A 44 -5.99 8.70 -34.82
CA ILE A 44 -5.84 9.70 -35.87
C ILE A 44 -5.04 9.13 -37.04
N GLN A 45 -5.29 9.64 -38.24
CA GLN A 45 -4.56 9.30 -39.45
C GLN A 45 -4.13 10.57 -40.17
N CYS A 46 -2.90 10.56 -40.68
CA CYS A 46 -2.41 11.62 -41.55
C CYS A 46 -2.96 11.41 -42.96
N ILE A 47 -3.77 12.34 -43.46
CA ILE A 47 -4.39 12.23 -44.80
C ILE A 47 -4.17 13.51 -45.59
N LEU A 48 -4.09 13.38 -46.90
CA LEU A 48 -4.24 14.51 -47.82
C LEU A 48 -5.71 14.55 -48.23
N ARG A 49 -6.37 15.68 -48.00
CA ARG A 49 -7.76 15.86 -48.43
C ARG A 49 -7.77 16.37 -49.87
N ASP A 50 -8.78 16.00 -50.64
CA ASP A 50 -8.88 16.38 -52.05
C ASP A 50 -8.96 17.91 -52.26
N ASP A 51 -9.43 18.64 -51.24
CA ASP A 51 -9.55 20.10 -51.21
C ASP A 51 -8.31 20.81 -50.65
N SER A 52 -7.28 20.06 -50.21
CA SER A 52 -6.09 20.61 -49.54
C SER A 52 -4.80 20.12 -50.20
N SER A 53 -3.91 21.06 -50.52
CA SER A 53 -2.53 20.76 -50.92
C SER A 53 -1.67 20.28 -49.74
N GLU A 54 -2.14 20.53 -48.51
CA GLU A 54 -1.40 20.19 -47.28
C GLU A 54 -2.02 18.97 -46.56
N PRO A 55 -1.18 18.01 -46.11
CA PRO A 55 -1.65 16.86 -45.36
C PRO A 55 -2.00 17.25 -43.92
N ALA A 56 -3.13 16.74 -43.44
CA ALA A 56 -3.66 17.04 -42.11
C ALA A 56 -4.09 15.78 -41.36
N TRP A 57 -4.05 15.86 -40.03
CA TRP A 57 -4.60 14.80 -39.18
C TRP A 57 -6.13 14.76 -39.25
N THR A 58 -6.69 13.55 -39.24
CA THR A 58 -8.14 13.35 -39.07
C THR A 58 -8.63 13.93 -37.75
N HIS A 59 -9.88 14.36 -37.72
CA HIS A 59 -10.51 14.87 -36.50
C HIS A 59 -10.61 13.76 -35.43
N THR A 60 -10.13 14.05 -34.22
CA THR A 60 -10.27 13.14 -33.07
C THR A 60 -11.48 13.50 -32.24
N THR A 61 -12.25 12.50 -31.81
CA THR A 61 -13.38 12.67 -30.88
C THR A 61 -13.03 12.22 -29.47
N LEU A 62 -11.75 11.94 -29.19
CA LEU A 62 -11.29 11.39 -27.93
C LEU A 62 -11.71 12.25 -26.75
N GLN A 63 -12.34 11.62 -25.76
CA GLN A 63 -12.54 12.21 -24.44
C GLN A 63 -11.98 11.27 -23.38
N CYS A 64 -11.09 11.80 -22.55
CA CYS A 64 -10.55 11.10 -21.39
C CYS A 64 -11.30 11.56 -20.14
N ILE A 65 -11.97 10.62 -19.46
CA ILE A 65 -12.76 10.84 -18.25
C ILE A 65 -12.06 10.26 -17.03
N LEU A 66 -12.28 10.83 -15.85
CA LEU A 66 -11.68 10.35 -14.61
C LEU A 66 -12.05 8.87 -14.36
N SER A 67 -11.06 8.06 -13.99
CA SER A 67 -11.23 6.65 -13.67
C SER A 67 -11.15 6.43 -12.17
N ILE A 68 -12.31 6.20 -11.55
CA ILE A 68 -12.42 5.93 -10.11
C ILE A 68 -11.66 4.65 -9.70
N GLN A 69 -11.45 3.72 -10.64
CA GLN A 69 -10.67 2.50 -10.41
C GLN A 69 -9.18 2.78 -10.15
N ALA A 70 -8.62 3.86 -10.68
CA ALA A 70 -7.24 4.25 -10.39
C ALA A 70 -7.09 4.74 -8.94
N LEU A 71 -8.11 5.42 -8.40
CA LEU A 71 -8.17 5.86 -7.01
C LEU A 71 -8.31 4.67 -6.05
N ALA A 72 -9.11 3.66 -6.41
CA ALA A 72 -9.35 2.48 -5.56
C ALA A 72 -8.10 1.60 -5.37
N SER A 73 -7.19 1.55 -6.35
CA SER A 73 -5.99 0.70 -6.29
C SER A 73 -5.03 1.09 -5.15
N SER A 74 -4.87 2.39 -4.89
CA SER A 74 -4.00 2.89 -3.82
C SER A 74 -4.51 2.51 -2.42
N ILE A 75 -5.83 2.53 -2.23
CA ILE A 75 -6.48 2.25 -0.96
C ILE A 75 -6.39 0.75 -0.64
N GLY A 76 -6.62 -0.12 -1.64
CA GLY A 76 -6.55 -1.57 -1.45
C GLY A 76 -5.18 -2.05 -0.98
N LEU A 77 -4.10 -1.56 -1.62
CA LEU A 77 -2.73 -1.94 -1.25
C LEU A 77 -2.37 -1.48 0.17
N SER A 78 -2.75 -0.24 0.51
CA SER A 78 -2.48 0.35 1.82
C SER A 78 -3.19 -0.41 2.94
N VAL A 79 -4.46 -0.77 2.74
CA VAL A 79 -5.24 -1.53 3.73
C VAL A 79 -4.67 -2.95 3.92
N LEU A 80 -4.27 -3.63 2.85
CA LEU A 80 -3.66 -4.96 2.92
C LEU A 80 -2.33 -4.96 3.68
N LEU A 81 -1.48 -3.94 3.44
CA LEU A 81 -0.23 -3.79 4.16
C LEU A 81 -0.46 -3.57 5.66
N VAL A 82 -1.39 -2.67 6.02
CA VAL A 82 -1.72 -2.40 7.43
C VAL A 82 -2.27 -3.66 8.11
N ALA A 83 -3.23 -4.35 7.48
CA ALA A 83 -3.80 -5.59 8.02
C ALA A 83 -2.73 -6.68 8.20
N GLY A 84 -1.80 -6.82 7.25
CA GLY A 84 -0.68 -7.75 7.33
C GLY A 84 0.28 -7.43 8.48
N ILE A 85 0.63 -6.16 8.67
CA ILE A 85 1.46 -5.70 9.79
C ILE A 85 0.76 -6.00 11.11
N VAL A 86 -0.52 -5.64 11.25
CA VAL A 86 -1.30 -5.90 12.47
C VAL A 86 -1.38 -7.39 12.78
N ALA A 87 -1.70 -8.23 11.79
CA ALA A 87 -1.74 -9.67 11.96
C ALA A 87 -0.38 -10.25 12.40
N CYS A 88 0.72 -9.78 11.81
CA CYS A 88 2.08 -10.16 12.19
C CYS A 88 2.40 -9.75 13.64
N CYS A 89 2.07 -8.52 14.03
CA CYS A 89 2.24 -8.03 15.39
C CYS A 89 1.42 -8.84 16.39
N CYS A 90 0.15 -9.10 16.11
CA CYS A 90 -0.72 -9.92 16.95
C CYS A 90 -0.19 -11.33 17.10
N TRP A 91 0.30 -11.93 16.02
CA TRP A 91 0.90 -13.25 16.03
C TRP A 91 2.17 -13.30 16.89
N ARG A 92 3.08 -12.33 16.74
CA ARG A 92 4.30 -12.24 17.55
C ARG A 92 4.00 -12.07 19.04
N MET A 93 3.07 -11.18 19.38
CA MET A 93 2.63 -10.95 20.76
C MET A 93 2.05 -12.23 21.38
N ARG A 94 1.25 -12.98 20.61
CA ARG A 94 0.65 -14.25 21.03
C ARG A 94 1.68 -15.37 21.23
N MET A 95 2.78 -15.37 20.49
CA MET A 95 3.87 -16.31 20.68
C MET A 95 4.74 -15.97 21.89
N CYS A 96 4.99 -14.68 22.16
CA CYS A 96 5.73 -14.25 23.37
C CYS A 96 4.93 -14.46 24.67
N THR A 97 3.58 -14.48 24.60
CA THR A 97 2.72 -14.82 25.76
C THR A 97 2.50 -16.33 25.93
N GLY A 98 2.74 -17.13 24.89
CA GLY A 98 2.72 -18.60 24.95
C GLY A 98 4.01 -19.24 25.46
N GLN A 99 5.11 -18.50 25.52
CA GLN A 99 6.40 -18.95 26.07
C GLN A 99 6.59 -18.48 27.53
N SER A 100 5.49 -18.42 28.29
CA SER A 100 5.52 -18.40 29.75
C SER A 100 4.62 -19.51 30.29
N SER A 101 4.78 -20.73 29.78
CA SER A 101 4.32 -21.90 30.51
C SER A 101 5.29 -22.15 31.67
N ALA A 102 4.87 -21.70 32.85
CA ALA A 102 5.17 -22.28 34.15
C ALA A 102 6.59 -22.87 34.30
N ALA A 103 7.59 -22.01 34.51
CA ALA A 103 8.71 -22.44 35.33
C ALA A 103 8.19 -22.56 36.76
N ALA A 104 7.65 -23.73 37.11
CA ALA A 104 7.53 -24.13 38.50
C ALA A 104 8.95 -24.15 39.07
N VAL A 105 9.40 -23.00 39.61
CA VAL A 105 10.60 -22.95 40.44
C VAL A 105 10.26 -23.77 41.68
N THR A 106 10.66 -25.02 41.60
CA THR A 106 10.55 -26.02 42.64
C THR A 106 11.33 -25.53 43.84
N ALA A 107 10.74 -25.68 45.02
CA ALA A 107 11.22 -25.19 46.30
C ALA A 107 12.70 -25.53 46.58
N ILE A 108 13.40 -24.59 47.21
CA ILE A 108 14.55 -24.93 48.08
C ILE A 108 14.02 -24.88 49.52
N PRO A 109 14.02 -25.99 50.28
CA PRO A 109 13.65 -25.96 51.68
C PRO A 109 14.76 -25.31 52.50
N MET A 110 14.35 -24.45 53.43
CA MET A 110 15.23 -23.83 54.42
C MET A 110 15.54 -24.89 55.47
N VAL A 111 16.77 -25.42 55.47
CA VAL A 111 17.25 -26.31 56.54
C VAL A 111 17.69 -25.42 57.72
N PRO A 112 17.33 -25.73 58.98
CA PRO A 112 17.68 -24.88 60.11
C PRO A 112 19.15 -25.05 60.47
N VAL A 113 19.91 -23.94 60.49
CA VAL A 113 21.15 -23.85 61.25
C VAL A 113 20.78 -23.29 62.63
N ALA A 114 20.93 -24.15 63.63
CA ALA A 114 20.88 -23.81 65.05
C ALA A 114 22.17 -23.08 65.48
N SER A 115 22.12 -22.47 66.68
CA SER A 115 23.15 -21.66 67.37
C SER A 115 22.96 -20.17 67.08
N GLU A 116 22.73 -19.25 68.02
CA GLU A 116 23.20 -19.14 69.40
C GLU A 116 22.13 -18.50 70.32
N ASN A 117 22.06 -19.07 71.52
CA ASN A 117 21.51 -18.58 72.79
C ASN A 117 21.50 -17.05 73.03
N GLU A 118 20.33 -16.52 73.39
CA GLU A 118 20.25 -15.60 74.53
C GLU A 118 18.95 -15.82 75.33
N GLU A 119 19.15 -16.17 76.59
CA GLU A 119 18.16 -16.45 77.62
C GLU A 119 17.23 -15.25 77.88
N MET A 120 15.92 -15.48 77.78
CA MET A 120 14.92 -14.57 78.34
C MET A 120 14.18 -15.29 79.47
N LEU A 121 14.42 -14.89 80.73
CA LEU A 121 13.48 -14.94 81.88
C LEU A 121 14.21 -14.53 83.18
N PRO A 122 13.51 -13.94 84.19
CA PRO A 122 12.62 -14.73 85.04
C PRO A 122 11.37 -13.92 85.54
N PRO A 123 10.56 -14.39 86.51
CA PRO A 123 9.26 -14.95 86.21
C PRO A 123 8.09 -14.22 86.90
N SER A 124 6.87 -14.55 86.45
CA SER A 124 5.62 -14.23 87.13
C SER A 124 5.57 -14.85 88.54
N VAL A 125 4.97 -14.11 89.47
CA VAL A 125 4.91 -14.37 90.91
C VAL A 125 3.65 -15.18 91.27
N TYR A 126 3.75 -15.91 92.41
CA TYR A 126 2.70 -16.47 93.31
C TYR A 126 2.35 -17.97 93.17
N PRO A 127 1.83 -18.62 94.25
CA PRO A 127 2.37 -18.77 95.61
C PRO A 127 2.32 -20.24 96.10
N MET A 128 2.69 -20.50 97.37
CA MET A 128 2.25 -21.57 98.30
C MET A 128 3.43 -22.23 99.05
N GLY A 129 3.44 -22.10 100.38
CA GLY A 129 4.28 -22.85 101.32
C GLY A 129 4.99 -21.97 102.34
#